data_AF-A0A4Y2HR73-F1
#
_entry.id   AF-A0A4Y2HR73-F1
#
_cell.length_a   1.000
_cell.length_b   1.000
_cell.length_c   1.000
_cell.angle_alpha   90.00
_cell.angle_beta   90.00
_cell.angle_gamma   90.00
#
_symmetry.space_group_name_H-M   'P 1'
#
loop_
_entity.id
_entity.type
_entity.pdbx_description
1 polymer ?
#
loop_
_entity_poly.entity_id
_entity_poly.type
_entity_poly.pdbx_seq_one_letter_code
_entity_poly.pdbx_strand_id
1 'polypeptide(L)'
;MITKYNLFWNFVFSDPPQDDKYDTLKKAFLNRLTDTEESRFKKLLTDLELGDKHPSDLLRQRKNLTGNSISDLVIKSLWLQRFPQQTQPILSISKDSLGNIAEMADKIIAVYSTSEICPITKVDSSPTSIDRDKLEALQADIAALAKEFDEFSRNTRSRSKSREHGRLSKCKSNSTQCEFCWYHCKFGRNAKKCVQTCQFKKKN
;
A
#
# COMPACT_ATOMS: atom_id res chain seq x y z
N MET A 1 15.30 -41.46 -1.98
CA MET A 1 15.12 -42.00 -0.61
C MET A 1 14.76 -43.49 -0.57
N ILE A 2 14.16 -44.08 -1.61
CA ILE A 2 13.64 -45.47 -1.60
C ILE A 2 14.75 -46.55 -1.55
N THR A 3 15.92 -46.30 -2.13
CA THR A 3 17.01 -47.30 -2.21
C THR A 3 17.72 -47.61 -0.89
N LYS A 4 17.73 -46.68 0.07
CA LYS A 4 18.27 -46.94 1.43
C LYS A 4 17.36 -47.88 2.26
N TYR A 5 16.08 -48.03 1.89
CA TYR A 5 15.14 -48.89 2.61
C TYR A 5 15.39 -50.37 2.38
N ASN A 6 15.64 -50.78 1.13
CA ASN A 6 15.82 -52.19 0.76
C ASN A 6 17.14 -52.80 1.25
N LEU A 7 18.24 -52.04 1.33
CA LEU A 7 19.54 -52.60 1.73
C LEU A 7 19.64 -52.94 3.22
N PHE A 8 19.02 -52.14 4.08
CA PHE A 8 19.07 -52.35 5.52
C PHE A 8 18.23 -53.55 5.97
N TRP A 9 17.03 -53.73 5.40
CA TRP A 9 16.21 -54.91 5.72
C TRP A 9 16.89 -56.19 5.24
N ASN A 10 17.52 -56.19 4.06
CA ASN A 10 18.32 -57.33 3.60
C ASN A 10 19.47 -57.64 4.56
N PHE A 11 20.20 -56.64 5.08
CA PHE A 11 21.27 -56.85 6.06
C PHE A 11 20.77 -57.43 7.39
N VAL A 12 19.69 -56.87 7.94
CA VAL A 12 19.11 -57.30 9.23
C VAL A 12 18.53 -58.73 9.18
N PHE A 13 17.96 -59.14 8.04
CA PHE A 13 17.43 -60.50 7.88
C PHE A 13 18.48 -61.52 7.40
N SER A 14 19.57 -61.07 6.76
CA SER A 14 20.60 -61.98 6.22
C SER A 14 21.69 -62.35 7.22
N ASP A 15 21.95 -61.54 8.25
CA ASP A 15 22.99 -61.83 9.25
C ASP A 15 22.53 -61.43 10.67
N PRO A 16 21.64 -62.22 11.30
CA PRO A 16 21.11 -61.88 12.61
C PRO A 16 22.17 -62.09 13.71
N PRO A 17 22.35 -61.13 14.64
CA PRO A 17 23.28 -61.27 15.74
C PRO A 17 22.93 -62.48 16.61
N GLN A 18 23.96 -63.20 17.07
CA GLN A 18 23.81 -64.50 17.72
C GLN A 18 23.18 -64.39 19.13
N ASP A 19 23.34 -63.22 19.78
CA ASP A 19 22.82 -62.90 21.10
C ASP A 19 22.05 -61.57 21.11
N ASP A 20 21.05 -61.43 21.99
CA ASP A 20 20.19 -60.24 22.13
C ASP A 20 19.50 -59.74 20.83
N LYS A 21 18.96 -60.70 20.05
CA LYS A 21 18.30 -60.48 18.75
C LYS A 21 17.18 -59.44 18.80
N TYR A 22 16.33 -59.54 19.80
CA TYR A 22 15.16 -58.69 19.93
C TYR A 22 15.54 -57.25 20.25
N ASP A 23 16.46 -57.02 21.20
CA ASP A 23 16.86 -55.67 21.55
C ASP A 23 17.71 -55.02 20.46
N THR A 24 18.52 -55.79 19.73
CA THR A 24 19.27 -55.27 18.58
C THR A 24 18.32 -54.84 17.46
N LEU A 25 17.34 -55.67 17.11
CA LEU A 25 16.29 -55.33 16.16
C LEU A 25 15.48 -54.12 16.62
N LYS A 26 15.06 -54.10 17.89
CA LYS A 26 14.29 -53.01 18.49
C LYS A 26 15.07 -51.70 18.48
N LYS A 27 16.36 -51.70 18.84
CA LYS A 27 17.25 -50.53 18.79
C LYS A 27 17.44 -50.06 17.35
N ALA A 28 17.68 -50.97 16.42
CA ALA A 28 17.89 -50.62 15.01
C ALA A 28 16.61 -50.08 14.35
N PHE A 29 15.45 -50.60 14.74
CA PHE A 29 14.13 -50.10 14.35
C PHE A 29 13.83 -48.73 14.98
N LEU A 30 14.09 -48.57 16.29
CA LEU A 30 13.97 -47.28 16.97
C LEU A 30 14.85 -46.24 16.29
N ASN A 31 16.16 -46.49 16.15
CA ASN A 31 17.12 -45.57 15.55
C ASN A 31 16.72 -45.14 14.13
N ARG A 32 15.99 -45.98 13.41
CA ARG A 32 15.53 -45.69 12.05
C ARG A 32 14.20 -44.93 12.00
N LEU A 33 13.28 -45.23 12.92
CA LEU A 33 11.97 -44.58 13.00
C LEU A 33 12.02 -43.26 13.77
N THR A 34 12.90 -43.15 14.76
CA THR A 34 13.16 -41.90 15.45
C THR A 34 13.89 -40.98 14.49
N ASP A 35 13.29 -39.82 14.23
CA ASP A 35 14.01 -38.72 13.57
C ASP A 35 15.33 -38.48 14.31
N THR A 36 16.43 -38.34 13.55
CA THR A 36 17.71 -37.91 14.10
C THR A 36 17.56 -36.56 14.82
N GLU A 37 18.39 -36.29 15.82
CA GLU A 37 18.34 -35.01 16.54
C GLU A 37 18.45 -33.81 15.59
N GLU A 38 19.30 -33.91 14.57
CA GLU A 38 19.42 -32.92 13.50
C GLU A 38 18.13 -32.75 12.68
N SER A 39 17.42 -33.83 12.37
CA SER A 39 16.13 -33.79 11.67
C SER A 39 15.07 -33.11 12.53
N ARG A 40 15.01 -33.44 13.83
CA ARG A 40 14.09 -32.80 14.79
C ARG A 40 14.40 -31.32 14.95
N PHE A 41 15.67 -30.96 15.06
CA PHE A 41 16.13 -29.58 15.16
C PHE A 41 15.82 -28.79 13.88
N LYS A 42 16.09 -29.37 12.70
CA LYS A 42 15.69 -28.78 11.42
C LYS A 42 14.19 -28.58 11.35
N LYS A 43 13.37 -29.58 11.71
CA LYS A 43 11.90 -29.46 11.75
C LYS A 43 11.42 -28.39 12.73
N LEU A 44 12.12 -28.17 13.85
CA LEU A 44 11.81 -27.12 14.82
C LEU A 44 12.07 -25.72 14.25
N LEU A 45 13.17 -25.55 13.52
CA LEU A 45 13.55 -24.29 12.86
C LEU A 45 12.77 -24.03 11.58
N THR A 46 12.34 -25.08 10.90
CA THR A 46 11.51 -25.00 9.69
C THR A 46 10.22 -24.26 10.02
N ASP A 47 9.71 -23.51 9.05
CA ASP A 47 8.51 -22.71 9.17
C ASP A 47 7.28 -23.61 9.43
N LEU A 48 7.03 -23.93 10.70
CA LEU A 48 5.73 -24.37 11.18
C LEU A 48 4.80 -23.17 11.07
N GLU A 49 4.05 -23.11 9.98
CA GLU A 49 3.03 -22.09 9.77
C GLU A 49 1.89 -22.28 10.76
N LEU A 50 1.46 -21.17 11.36
CA LEU A 50 0.28 -21.13 12.23
C LEU A 50 -0.99 -21.46 11.42
N GLY A 51 -1.06 -21.00 10.16
CA GLY A 51 -2.21 -21.26 9.27
C GLY A 51 -3.54 -20.96 9.99
N ASP A 52 -4.48 -21.91 9.92
CA ASP A 52 -5.75 -21.89 10.66
C ASP A 52 -5.69 -22.60 12.02
N LYS A 53 -4.49 -23.00 12.47
CA LYS A 53 -4.32 -23.79 13.69
C LYS A 53 -4.26 -22.91 14.92
N HIS A 54 -4.75 -23.46 16.02
CA HIS A 54 -4.73 -22.80 17.30
C HIS A 54 -3.29 -22.63 17.83
N PRO A 55 -2.94 -21.48 18.41
CA PRO A 55 -1.65 -21.24 19.06
C PRO A 55 -1.19 -22.35 20.01
N SER A 56 -2.09 -22.90 20.82
CA SER A 56 -1.78 -24.04 21.71
C SER A 56 -1.47 -25.35 21.00
N ASP A 57 -2.11 -25.64 19.87
CA ASP A 57 -1.78 -26.81 19.06
C ASP A 57 -0.39 -26.70 18.47
N LEU A 58 -0.04 -25.53 17.96
CA LEU A 58 1.29 -25.27 17.39
C LEU A 58 2.37 -25.33 18.48
N LEU A 59 2.07 -24.90 19.71
CA LEU A 59 2.97 -25.07 20.84
C LEU A 59 3.18 -26.56 21.18
N ARG A 60 2.09 -27.32 21.27
CA ARG A 60 2.14 -28.76 21.57
C ARG A 60 2.94 -29.51 20.52
N GLN A 61 2.78 -29.16 19.25
CA GLN A 61 3.57 -29.74 18.16
C GLN A 61 5.06 -29.45 18.34
N ARG A 62 5.45 -28.21 18.68
CA ARG A 62 6.85 -27.88 18.98
C ARG A 62 7.38 -28.66 20.18
N LYS A 63 6.64 -28.72 21.29
CA LYS A 63 7.04 -29.51 22.47
C LYS A 63 7.23 -31.00 22.15
N ASN A 64 6.37 -31.57 21.30
CA ASN A 64 6.52 -32.97 20.87
C ASN A 64 7.79 -33.18 20.03
N LEU A 65 8.14 -32.21 19.17
CA LEU A 65 9.38 -32.27 18.38
C LEU A 65 10.62 -32.10 19.25
N THR A 66 10.59 -31.28 20.30
CA THR A 66 11.76 -31.04 21.17
C THR A 66 11.92 -32.07 22.28
N GLY A 67 10.83 -32.67 22.76
CA GLY A 67 10.84 -33.43 24.01
C GLY A 67 11.40 -32.57 25.15
N ASN A 68 12.26 -33.16 25.98
CA ASN A 68 12.90 -32.51 27.12
C ASN A 68 14.29 -31.90 26.79
N SER A 69 14.73 -31.95 25.54
CA SER A 69 16.10 -31.56 25.17
C SER A 69 16.30 -30.05 24.99
N ILE A 70 15.22 -29.27 24.88
CA ILE A 70 15.27 -27.83 24.58
C ILE A 70 14.50 -27.06 25.65
N SER A 71 15.02 -25.91 26.07
CA SER A 71 14.39 -25.09 27.09
C SER A 71 13.08 -24.46 26.62
N ASP A 72 12.11 -24.36 27.53
CA ASP A 72 10.82 -23.72 27.27
C ASP A 72 10.97 -22.25 26.80
N LEU A 73 12.07 -21.58 27.16
CA LEU A 73 12.38 -20.23 26.68
C LEU A 73 12.67 -20.18 25.18
N VAL A 74 13.45 -21.14 24.66
CA VAL A 74 13.76 -21.23 23.23
C VAL A 74 12.52 -21.65 22.44
N ILE A 75 11.71 -22.54 23.01
CA ILE A 75 10.43 -22.92 22.41
C ILE A 75 9.50 -21.70 22.36
N LYS A 76 9.43 -20.91 23.44
CA LYS A 76 8.64 -19.67 23.51
C LYS A 76 9.07 -18.67 22.44
N SER A 77 10.37 -18.42 22.27
CA SER A 77 10.86 -17.44 21.28
C SER A 77 10.55 -17.88 19.84
N LEU A 78 10.80 -19.15 19.51
CA LEU A 78 10.50 -19.71 18.17
C LEU A 78 9.01 -19.76 17.88
N TRP A 79 8.20 -20.04 18.92
CA TRP A 79 6.75 -20.01 18.83
C TRP A 79 6.24 -18.59 18.56
N LEU A 80 6.69 -17.59 19.35
CA LEU A 80 6.33 -16.18 19.19
C LEU A 80 6.68 -15.60 17.83
N GLN A 81 7.80 -16.02 17.22
CA GLN A 81 8.21 -15.56 15.88
C GLN A 81 7.15 -15.85 14.80
N ARG A 82 6.24 -16.80 15.02
CA ARG A 82 5.17 -17.16 14.07
C ARG A 82 3.90 -16.33 14.21
N PHE A 83 3.86 -15.41 15.17
CA PHE A 83 2.69 -14.57 15.42
C PHE A 83 2.82 -13.20 14.75
N PRO A 84 1.68 -12.54 14.44
CA PRO A 84 1.68 -11.14 14.03
C PRO A 84 2.32 -10.24 15.09
N GLN A 85 2.93 -9.14 14.63
CA GLN A 85 3.65 -8.17 15.48
C GLN A 85 2.77 -7.57 16.59
N GLN A 86 1.44 -7.59 16.42
CA GLN A 86 0.49 -7.06 17.40
C GLN A 86 0.33 -7.98 18.63
N THR A 87 0.47 -9.29 18.46
CA THR A 87 0.25 -10.27 19.56
C THR A 87 1.54 -10.68 20.25
N GLN A 88 2.68 -10.62 19.55
CA GLN A 88 4.01 -10.91 20.11
C GLN A 88 4.35 -10.15 21.41
N PRO A 89 4.20 -8.81 21.51
CA PRO A 89 4.59 -8.08 22.71
C PRO A 89 3.73 -8.45 23.93
N ILE A 90 2.44 -8.69 23.72
CA ILE A 90 1.50 -9.08 24.78
C ILE A 90 1.94 -10.41 25.41
N LEU A 91 2.26 -11.38 24.56
CA LEU A 91 2.70 -12.71 25.00
C LEU A 91 4.14 -12.73 25.51
N SER A 92 5.02 -11.86 25.00
CA SER A 92 6.43 -11.81 25.41
C SER A 92 6.62 -11.37 26.86
N ILE A 93 5.78 -10.45 27.36
CA ILE A 93 5.89 -9.87 28.71
C ILE A 93 5.41 -10.85 29.79
N SER A 94 4.52 -11.78 29.42
CA SER A 94 3.97 -12.77 30.34
C SER A 94 5.07 -13.66 30.98
N LYS A 95 4.99 -13.85 32.30
CA LYS A 95 5.87 -14.71 33.09
C LYS A 95 5.24 -16.06 33.46
N ASP A 96 4.06 -16.33 32.91
CA ASP A 96 3.32 -17.55 33.20
C ASP A 96 3.96 -18.79 32.56
N SER A 97 3.40 -19.96 32.89
CA SER A 97 3.77 -21.22 32.25
C SER A 97 3.49 -21.16 30.74
N LEU A 98 4.29 -21.87 29.95
CA LEU A 98 4.17 -21.83 28.49
C LEU A 98 2.79 -22.30 27.99
N GLY A 99 2.13 -23.19 28.74
CA GLY A 99 0.75 -23.63 28.47
C GLY A 99 -0.27 -22.50 28.66
N ASN A 100 -0.18 -21.76 29.77
CA ASN A 100 -1.07 -20.62 30.05
C ASN A 100 -0.89 -19.50 29.01
N ILE A 101 0.34 -19.27 28.55
CA ILE A 101 0.65 -18.30 27.50
C ILE A 101 -0.01 -18.72 26.18
N ALA A 102 -0.05 -20.02 25.88
CA ALA A 102 -0.74 -20.52 24.71
C ALA A 102 -2.25 -20.32 24.78
N GLU A 103 -2.87 -20.66 25.91
CA GLU A 103 -4.31 -20.38 26.13
C GLU A 103 -4.65 -18.89 26.07
N MET A 104 -3.70 -18.02 26.45
CA MET A 104 -3.86 -16.58 26.29
C MET A 104 -3.80 -16.18 24.81
N ALA A 105 -2.85 -16.72 24.06
CA ALA A 105 -2.71 -16.46 22.62
C ALA A 105 -3.96 -16.91 21.84
N ASP A 106 -4.50 -18.06 22.20
CA ASP A 106 -5.75 -18.61 21.69
C ASP A 106 -6.92 -17.62 21.82
N LYS A 107 -7.11 -17.06 23.03
CA LYS A 107 -8.12 -16.03 23.30
C LYS A 107 -7.87 -14.75 22.53
N ILE A 108 -6.62 -14.32 22.45
CA ILE A 108 -6.22 -13.12 21.72
C ILE A 108 -6.59 -13.26 20.24
N ILE A 109 -6.23 -14.37 19.60
CA ILE A 109 -6.57 -14.62 18.20
C ILE A 109 -8.09 -14.68 18.01
N ALA A 110 -8.83 -15.36 18.89
CA ALA A 110 -10.30 -15.41 18.80
C ALA A 110 -10.94 -14.01 18.84
N VAL A 111 -10.41 -13.08 19.66
CA VAL A 111 -10.86 -11.68 19.68
C VAL A 111 -10.55 -10.96 18.37
N TYR A 112 -9.37 -11.19 17.79
CA TYR A 112 -9.02 -10.61 16.48
C TYR A 112 -9.81 -11.22 15.31
N SER A 113 -10.26 -12.48 15.42
CA SER A 113 -11.05 -13.15 14.38
C SER A 113 -12.54 -12.80 14.43
N THR A 114 -13.08 -12.50 15.61
CA THR A 114 -14.51 -12.18 15.82
C THR A 114 -14.82 -10.70 15.74
N SER A 115 -13.81 -9.86 15.99
CA SER A 115 -13.94 -8.45 15.78
C SER A 115 -13.58 -8.17 14.32
N GLU A 116 -14.54 -7.68 13.54
CA GLU A 116 -14.31 -6.99 12.27
C GLU A 116 -13.44 -5.74 12.54
N ILE A 117 -12.20 -5.95 12.98
CA ILE A 117 -11.26 -4.89 13.24
C ILE A 117 -10.85 -4.41 11.87
N CYS A 118 -11.46 -3.29 11.46
CA CYS A 118 -10.93 -2.41 10.44
C CYS A 118 -9.41 -2.48 10.50
N PRO A 119 -8.71 -2.85 9.41
CA PRO A 119 -7.27 -3.01 9.48
C PRO A 119 -6.71 -1.67 9.92
N ILE A 120 -6.03 -1.64 11.07
CA ILE A 120 -5.11 -0.55 11.40
C ILE A 120 -3.98 -0.71 10.38
N THR A 121 -4.22 -0.16 9.19
CA THR A 121 -3.20 0.01 8.17
C THR A 121 -2.12 0.86 8.81
N LYS A 122 -0.94 0.26 8.95
CA LYS A 122 0.29 1.01 9.16
C LYS A 122 0.25 2.20 8.22
N VAL A 123 0.41 3.39 8.80
CA VAL A 123 0.44 4.66 8.08
C VAL A 123 1.67 4.64 7.19
N ASP A 124 1.51 4.05 6.01
CA ASP A 124 2.32 4.29 4.83
C ASP A 124 1.37 4.18 3.64
N SER A 125 0.89 5.35 3.20
CA SER A 125 0.42 5.62 1.85
C SER A 125 -0.84 4.87 1.37
N SER A 126 -2.04 5.30 1.80
CA SER A 126 -3.28 5.45 1.00
C SER A 126 -4.54 5.41 1.88
N PRO A 127 -5.34 6.49 2.00
CA PRO A 127 -6.60 6.47 2.73
C PRO A 127 -7.77 6.08 1.81
N THR A 128 -8.04 4.78 1.68
CA THR A 128 -9.29 4.29 1.06
C THR A 128 -10.32 3.93 2.13
N SER A 129 -10.70 4.93 2.95
CA SER A 129 -11.98 4.94 3.69
C SER A 129 -12.37 6.36 4.09
N ILE A 130 -12.05 7.35 3.26
CA ILE A 130 -12.81 8.60 3.32
C ILE A 130 -14.20 8.20 2.82
N ASP A 131 -15.24 8.42 3.64
CA ASP A 131 -16.63 8.18 3.28
C ASP A 131 -16.81 8.62 1.83
N ARG A 132 -17.19 7.70 0.94
CA ARG A 132 -17.32 7.99 -0.50
C ARG A 132 -18.16 9.25 -0.72
N ASP A 133 -19.18 9.41 0.11
CA ASP A 133 -20.06 10.57 0.16
C ASP A 133 -19.34 11.88 0.52
N LYS A 134 -18.36 11.85 1.44
CA LYS A 134 -17.50 13.00 1.76
C LYS A 134 -16.50 13.30 0.65
N LEU A 135 -15.99 12.29 -0.04
CA LEU A 135 -15.14 12.49 -1.22
C LEU A 135 -15.92 13.09 -2.37
N GLU A 136 -17.13 12.60 -2.64
CA GLU A 136 -18.02 13.17 -3.66
C GLU A 136 -18.45 14.60 -3.29
N ALA A 137 -18.76 14.86 -2.02
CA ALA A 137 -19.07 16.21 -1.54
C ALA A 137 -17.86 17.17 -1.69
N LEU A 138 -16.67 16.75 -1.27
CA LEU A 138 -15.45 17.54 -1.45
C LEU A 138 -15.11 17.76 -2.92
N GLN A 139 -15.34 16.76 -3.77
CA GLN A 139 -15.12 16.89 -5.21
C GLN A 139 -16.12 17.86 -5.85
N ALA A 140 -17.37 17.87 -5.38
CA ALA A 140 -18.37 18.86 -5.79
C ALA A 140 -18.00 20.27 -5.33
N ASP A 141 -17.54 20.44 -4.09
CA ASP A 141 -17.09 21.72 -3.54
C ASP A 141 -15.88 22.27 -4.30
N ILE A 142 -14.90 21.43 -4.62
CA ILE A 142 -13.73 21.81 -5.44
C ILE A 142 -14.18 22.23 -6.85
N ALA A 143 -15.13 21.51 -7.46
CA ALA A 143 -15.66 21.87 -8.78
C ALA A 143 -16.42 23.21 -8.76
N ALA A 144 -17.19 23.47 -7.70
CA ALA A 144 -17.90 24.74 -7.51
C ALA A 144 -16.93 25.91 -7.32
N LEU A 145 -15.93 25.75 -6.45
CA LEU A 145 -14.88 26.75 -6.24
C LEU A 145 -14.08 27.03 -7.51
N ALA A 146 -13.77 26.00 -8.30
CA ALA A 146 -13.09 26.17 -9.58
C ALA A 146 -13.93 27.00 -10.56
N LYS A 147 -15.24 26.79 -10.60
CA LYS A 147 -16.16 27.56 -11.45
C LYS A 147 -16.26 29.02 -11.00
N GLU A 148 -16.37 29.27 -9.69
CA GLU A 148 -16.36 30.63 -9.14
C GLU A 148 -15.05 31.37 -9.44
N PHE A 149 -13.90 30.68 -9.33
CA PHE A 149 -12.61 31.25 -9.67
C PHE A 149 -12.52 31.62 -11.16
N ASP A 150 -13.05 30.76 -12.03
CA ASP A 150 -13.08 31.00 -13.47
C ASP A 150 -13.99 32.18 -13.85
N GLU A 151 -15.16 32.28 -13.21
CA GLU A 151 -16.08 33.42 -13.35
C GLU A 151 -15.46 34.71 -12.82
N PHE A 152 -14.78 34.67 -11.68
CA PHE A 152 -14.05 35.81 -11.11
C PHE A 152 -12.89 36.26 -12.01
N SER A 153 -12.13 35.31 -12.56
CA SER A 153 -11.05 35.55 -13.53
C SER A 153 -11.57 36.14 -14.84
N ARG A 154 -12.73 35.68 -15.32
CA ARG A 154 -13.41 36.27 -16.49
C ARG A 154 -13.96 37.67 -16.19
N ASN A 155 -14.52 37.90 -15.00
CA ASN A 155 -15.06 39.20 -14.58
C ASN A 155 -13.95 40.25 -14.37
N THR A 156 -12.79 39.84 -13.85
CA THR A 156 -11.61 40.72 -13.77
C THR A 156 -11.07 41.05 -15.15
N ARG A 157 -10.99 40.08 -16.08
CA ARG A 157 -10.59 40.31 -17.48
C ARG A 157 -11.59 41.15 -18.28
N SER A 158 -12.89 40.99 -18.06
CA SER A 158 -13.93 41.79 -18.74
C SER A 158 -13.97 43.22 -18.19
N ARG A 159 -13.72 43.42 -16.89
CA ARG A 159 -13.52 44.77 -16.31
C ARG A 159 -12.26 45.45 -16.83
N SER A 160 -11.17 44.71 -17.06
CA SER A 160 -9.96 45.21 -17.73
C SER A 160 -10.20 45.62 -19.19
N LYS A 161 -11.27 45.15 -19.82
CA LYS A 161 -11.63 45.50 -21.21
C LYS A 161 -12.58 46.70 -21.34
N SER A 162 -13.08 47.26 -20.24
CA SER A 162 -13.98 48.43 -20.26
C SER A 162 -13.28 49.78 -20.03
N ARG A 163 -11.95 49.82 -19.94
CA ARG A 163 -11.18 51.07 -19.80
C ARG A 163 -10.21 51.35 -20.95
N GLU A 164 -10.54 50.90 -22.15
CA GLU A 164 -9.90 51.41 -23.37
C GLU A 164 -10.76 52.52 -24.02
N HIS A 165 -11.29 53.42 -23.18
CA HIS A 165 -11.69 54.76 -23.61
C HIS A 165 -10.46 55.67 -23.49
N GLY A 166 -9.54 55.59 -24.46
CA GLY A 166 -8.36 56.44 -24.40
C GLY A 166 -7.30 56.17 -25.45
N ARG A 167 -7.55 56.66 -26.67
CA ARG A 167 -6.55 56.97 -27.72
C ARG A 167 -5.81 55.75 -28.28
N LEU A 168 -6.26 55.25 -29.44
CA LEU A 168 -5.40 54.89 -30.57
C LEU A 168 -6.29 54.53 -31.77
N SER A 169 -6.81 55.55 -32.44
CA SER A 169 -7.20 55.40 -33.84
C SER A 169 -5.92 55.23 -34.68
N LYS A 170 -5.35 54.02 -34.66
CA LYS A 170 -4.41 53.57 -35.69
C LYS A 170 -5.20 52.79 -36.73
N CYS A 171 -6.04 53.51 -37.48
CA CYS A 171 -6.46 53.06 -38.79
C CYS A 171 -5.18 52.97 -39.63
N LYS A 172 -4.56 51.79 -39.64
CA LYS A 172 -3.62 51.37 -40.67
C LYS A 172 -4.47 50.90 -41.85
N SER A 173 -5.31 51.79 -42.37
CA SER A 173 -5.87 51.61 -43.71
C SER A 173 -4.71 51.88 -44.65
N ASN A 174 -4.29 50.83 -45.35
CA ASN A 174 -3.41 50.93 -46.50
C ASN A 174 -3.80 52.16 -47.33
N SER A 175 -2.84 53.06 -47.43
CA SER A 175 -2.77 54.11 -48.43
C SER A 175 -2.97 53.48 -49.80
N THR A 176 -4.18 53.55 -50.34
CA THR A 176 -4.38 53.48 -51.79
C THR A 176 -5.58 54.27 -52.33
N GLN A 177 -6.47 54.87 -51.52
CA GLN A 177 -7.68 55.47 -52.11
C GLN A 177 -8.36 56.60 -51.32
N CYS A 178 -7.60 57.45 -50.62
CA CYS A 178 -8.14 58.76 -50.23
C CYS A 178 -7.28 59.86 -50.85
N GLU A 179 -7.83 60.55 -51.84
CA GLU A 179 -7.18 61.65 -52.58
C GLU A 179 -6.96 62.93 -51.74
N PHE A 180 -7.42 62.94 -50.49
CA PHE A 180 -7.40 64.11 -49.61
C PHE A 180 -6.69 63.82 -48.28
N CYS A 181 -6.45 64.87 -47.49
CA CYS A 181 -5.77 64.71 -46.20
C CYS A 181 -6.63 63.93 -45.19
N TRP A 182 -5.97 63.36 -44.17
CA TRP A 182 -6.62 62.50 -43.16
C TRP A 182 -7.88 63.12 -42.54
N TYR A 183 -7.88 64.42 -42.25
CA TYR A 183 -9.05 65.12 -41.69
C TYR A 183 -10.26 65.08 -42.64
N HIS A 184 -10.05 65.25 -43.94
CA HIS A 184 -11.11 65.16 -44.95
C HIS A 184 -11.53 63.73 -45.25
N CYS A 185 -10.62 62.75 -45.16
CA CYS A 185 -10.99 61.33 -45.26
C CYS A 185 -11.90 60.89 -44.09
N LYS A 186 -11.65 61.43 -42.89
CA LYS A 186 -12.40 61.05 -41.68
C LYS A 186 -13.70 61.84 -41.50
N PHE A 187 -13.71 63.13 -41.83
CA PHE A 187 -14.81 64.04 -41.52
C PHE A 187 -15.47 64.66 -42.75
N GLY A 188 -14.96 64.41 -43.96
CA GLY A 188 -15.49 64.97 -45.21
C GLY A 188 -15.58 66.49 -45.18
N ARG A 189 -16.67 67.05 -45.73
CA ARG A 189 -16.93 68.50 -45.78
C ARG A 189 -17.08 69.18 -44.41
N ASN A 190 -17.23 68.40 -43.34
CA ASN A 190 -17.38 68.89 -41.97
C ASN A 190 -16.04 68.95 -41.21
N ALA A 191 -14.91 68.69 -41.88
CA ALA A 191 -13.59 68.83 -41.29
C ALA A 191 -13.33 70.28 -40.87
N LYS A 192 -13.03 70.49 -39.58
CA LYS A 192 -12.70 71.81 -39.02
C LYS A 192 -11.22 72.19 -39.16
N LYS A 193 -10.39 71.26 -39.61
CA LYS A 193 -8.95 71.42 -39.79
C LYS A 193 -8.53 70.79 -41.12
N CYS A 194 -7.65 71.47 -41.85
CA CYS A 194 -7.10 71.05 -43.13
C CYS A 194 -5.58 71.21 -43.12
N VAL A 195 -4.86 70.34 -43.84
CA VAL A 195 -3.41 70.47 -44.06
C VAL A 195 -3.18 71.32 -45.31
N GLN A 196 -2.17 72.19 -45.30
CA GLN A 196 -1.95 73.21 -46.34
C GLN A 196 -1.83 72.65 -47.77
N THR A 197 -1.34 71.42 -47.95
CA THR A 197 -1.16 70.79 -49.26
C THR A 197 -2.39 70.01 -49.76
N CYS A 198 -3.53 70.10 -49.06
CA CYS A 198 -4.74 69.35 -49.40
C CYS A 198 -5.57 70.06 -50.48
N GLN A 199 -5.89 69.38 -51.58
CA GLN A 199 -6.62 69.92 -52.74
C GLN A 199 -8.16 69.87 -52.61
N PHE A 200 -8.68 69.65 -51.41
CA PHE A 200 -10.13 69.51 -51.16
C PHE A 200 -10.85 70.86 -51.33
N LYS A 201 -11.65 71.01 -52.40
CA LYS A 201 -12.46 72.21 -52.64
C LYS A 201 -13.85 72.05 -52.02
N LYS A 202 -14.19 72.92 -51.08
CA LYS A 202 -15.56 73.07 -50.58
C LYS A 202 -16.36 73.79 -51.68
N LYS A 203 -17.26 73.09 -52.38
CA LYS A 203 -18.24 73.77 -53.24
C LYS A 203 -19.18 74.59 -52.35
N ASN A 204 -19.31 75.87 -52.66
CA ASN A 204 -20.33 76.74 -52.08
C ASN A 204 -21.72 76.27 -52.50
#